data_AF-A0A316L8M1-F1
#
_entry.id   AF-A0A316L8M1-F1
#
_cell.length_a   1.000
_cell.length_b   1.000
_cell.length_c   1.000
_cell.angle_alpha   90.00
_cell.angle_beta   90.00
_cell.angle_gamma   90.00
#
_symmetry.space_group_name_H-M   'P 1'
#
loop_
_entity.id
_entity.type
_entity.pdbx_description
1 polymer ?
#
loop_
_entity_poly.entity_id
_entity_poly.type
_entity_poly.pdbx_seq_one_letter_code
_entity_poly.pdbx_strand_id
1 'polypeptide(L)'
;MLSKKIDRALRICSAVQEFRPEVEAEMCDGDDIWEEPYARHHLLWIACSEVSAVAGVRMETVFRQFVTGFGEDEDTMMDTILEFLEAEPNKRQNTRFVKTLYENLGKADTLDEFKQRLEAI
;
A
#
# COMPACT_ATOMS: atom_id res chain seq x y z
N MET A 1 -2.21 -13.63 10.39
CA MET A 1 -3.53 -13.50 9.72
C MET A 1 -3.36 -12.68 8.45
N LEU A 2 -3.11 -13.39 7.35
CA LEU A 2 -2.93 -12.84 6.01
C LEU A 2 -4.11 -11.96 5.55
N SER A 3 -5.35 -12.39 5.83
CA SER A 3 -6.58 -11.65 5.46
C SER A 3 -6.61 -10.21 6.00
N LYS A 4 -6.30 -9.97 7.28
CA LYS A 4 -6.27 -8.61 7.84
C LYS A 4 -5.18 -7.70 7.26
N LYS A 5 -4.09 -8.26 6.72
CA LYS A 5 -3.02 -7.49 6.05
C LYS A 5 -3.47 -7.09 4.65
N ILE A 6 -4.00 -8.05 3.89
CA ILE A 6 -4.57 -7.82 2.56
C ILE A 6 -5.73 -6.82 2.63
N ASP A 7 -6.64 -6.95 3.59
CA ASP A 7 -7.75 -6.02 3.75
C ASP A 7 -7.28 -4.58 3.99
N ARG A 8 -6.21 -4.39 4.77
CA ARG A 8 -5.64 -3.06 4.99
C ARG A 8 -4.98 -2.51 3.75
N ALA A 9 -4.25 -3.34 3.00
CA ALA A 9 -3.66 -2.94 1.74
C ALA A 9 -4.71 -2.49 0.72
N LEU A 10 -5.80 -3.25 0.56
CA LEU A 10 -6.90 -2.89 -0.33
C LEU A 10 -7.60 -1.59 0.10
N ARG A 11 -7.77 -1.38 1.40
CA ARG A 11 -8.33 -0.12 1.92
C ARG A 11 -7.43 1.08 1.66
N ILE A 12 -6.10 0.91 1.74
CA ILE A 12 -5.15 1.97 1.37
C ILE A 12 -5.34 2.33 -0.10
N CYS A 13 -5.46 1.35 -1.00
CA CYS A 13 -5.70 1.63 -2.42
C CYS A 13 -7.01 2.40 -2.65
N SER A 14 -8.08 2.04 -1.95
CA SER A 14 -9.35 2.79 -2.02
C SER A 14 -9.18 4.23 -1.54
N ALA A 15 -8.53 4.43 -0.38
CA ALA A 15 -8.28 5.77 0.15
C ALA A 15 -7.40 6.61 -0.79
N VAL A 16 -6.35 6.02 -1.38
CA VAL A 16 -5.51 6.68 -2.40
C VAL A 16 -6.37 7.17 -3.57
N GLN A 17 -7.30 6.34 -4.07
CA GLN A 17 -8.18 6.74 -5.16
C GLN A 17 -9.08 7.93 -4.78
N GLU A 18 -9.56 7.97 -3.54
CA GLU A 18 -10.43 9.03 -3.04
C GLU A 18 -9.69 10.36 -2.84
N PHE A 19 -8.49 10.33 -2.27
CA PHE A 19 -7.70 11.54 -1.99
C PHE A 19 -6.89 12.06 -3.17
N ARG A 20 -6.64 11.21 -4.18
CA ARG A 20 -5.80 11.57 -5.35
C ARG A 20 -6.21 12.89 -6.01
N PRO A 21 -7.49 13.15 -6.36
CA PRO A 21 -7.87 14.38 -7.04
C PRO A 21 -7.65 15.65 -6.20
N GLU A 22 -7.79 15.55 -4.88
CA GLU A 22 -7.59 16.67 -3.95
C GLU A 22 -6.09 17.00 -3.84
N VAL A 23 -5.25 15.98 -3.64
CA VAL A 23 -3.79 16.13 -3.60
C VAL A 23 -3.24 16.67 -4.92
N GLU A 24 -3.74 16.17 -6.05
CA GLU A 24 -3.38 16.68 -7.38
C GLU A 24 -3.73 18.16 -7.52
N ALA A 25 -4.92 18.59 -7.11
CA ALA A 25 -5.35 19.97 -7.23
C ALA A 25 -4.59 20.95 -6.33
N GLU A 26 -4.12 20.49 -5.16
CA GLU A 26 -3.42 21.34 -4.19
C GLU A 26 -1.90 21.39 -4.40
N MET A 27 -1.31 20.29 -4.87
CA MET A 27 0.13 20.09 -4.85
C MET A 27 0.75 19.94 -6.24
N CYS A 28 -0.07 19.78 -7.28
CA CYS A 28 0.41 19.63 -8.65
C CYS A 28 -0.18 20.75 -9.52
N ASP A 29 0.66 21.41 -10.32
CA ASP A 29 0.16 22.29 -11.37
C ASP A 29 -0.43 21.43 -12.51
N GLY A 30 -1.75 21.26 -12.49
CA GLY A 30 -2.58 21.00 -13.66
C GLY A 30 -2.56 19.62 -14.31
N ASP A 31 -1.50 18.80 -14.26
CA ASP A 31 -1.50 17.47 -14.90
C ASP A 31 -0.46 16.46 -14.37
N ASP A 32 0.37 16.81 -13.37
CA ASP A 32 1.53 15.98 -13.01
C ASP A 32 1.59 15.55 -11.53
N ILE A 33 0.68 14.65 -11.11
CA ILE A 33 0.94 13.83 -9.89
C ILE A 33 2.20 12.97 -10.06
N TRP A 34 2.63 12.82 -11.31
CA TRP A 34 3.81 12.10 -11.69
C TRP A 34 5.10 12.91 -11.50
N GLU A 35 5.07 14.25 -11.40
CA GLU A 35 6.30 15.06 -11.35
C GLU A 35 6.76 15.51 -9.96
N GLU A 36 5.95 15.42 -8.90
CA GLU A 36 6.43 15.71 -7.55
C GLU A 36 6.39 14.48 -6.62
N PRO A 37 7.56 13.87 -6.31
CA PRO A 37 7.67 12.84 -5.27
C PRO A 37 6.95 13.23 -3.97
N TYR A 38 6.92 14.51 -3.63
CA TYR A 38 6.23 15.03 -2.44
C TYR A 38 4.72 14.75 -2.44
N ALA A 39 4.02 14.93 -3.57
CA ALA A 39 2.59 14.65 -3.67
C ALA A 39 2.28 13.16 -3.49
N ARG A 40 3.12 12.28 -4.05
CA ARG A 40 2.97 10.82 -3.92
C ARG A 40 3.17 10.35 -2.48
N HIS A 41 4.20 10.84 -1.80
CA HIS A 41 4.43 10.54 -0.38
C HIS A 41 3.30 11.09 0.49
N HIS A 42 2.79 12.28 0.20
CA HIS A 42 1.67 12.87 0.94
C HIS A 42 0.39 12.04 0.78
N LEU A 43 0.07 11.63 -0.45
CA LEU A 43 -1.08 10.78 -0.75
C LEU A 43 -1.01 9.44 0.01
N LEU A 44 0.15 8.79 0.02
CA LEU A 44 0.37 7.57 0.78
C LEU A 44 0.17 7.78 2.29
N TRP A 45 0.67 8.90 2.80
CA TRP A 45 0.57 9.24 4.22
C TRP A 45 -0.90 9.43 4.65
N ILE A 46 -1.69 10.21 3.89
CA ILE A 46 -3.12 10.39 4.17
C ILE A 46 -3.85 9.05 4.15
N ALA A 47 -3.62 8.23 3.11
CA ALA A 47 -4.27 6.93 2.98
C ALA A 47 -3.93 5.98 4.15
N CYS A 48 -2.67 5.96 4.60
CA CYS A 48 -2.27 5.18 5.77
C CYS A 48 -2.92 5.69 7.06
N SER A 49 -3.04 7.02 7.22
CA SER A 49 -3.71 7.65 8.37
C SER A 49 -5.19 7.26 8.44
N GLU A 50 -5.90 7.33 7.31
CA GLU A 50 -7.33 6.97 7.24
C GLU A 50 -7.55 5.50 7.61
N VAL A 51 -6.77 4.60 7.02
CA VAL A 51 -6.85 3.17 7.34
C VAL A 51 -6.46 2.90 8.81
N SER A 52 -5.52 3.66 9.35
CA SER A 52 -5.15 3.59 10.77
C SER A 52 -6.33 3.90 11.69
N ALA A 53 -7.05 4.99 11.40
CA ALA A 53 -8.22 5.42 12.16
C ALA A 53 -9.32 4.36 12.12
N VAL A 54 -9.65 3.85 10.94
CA VAL A 54 -10.71 2.84 10.75
C VAL A 54 -10.35 1.50 11.39
N ALA A 55 -9.07 1.08 11.31
CA ALA A 55 -8.61 -0.19 11.86
C ALA A 55 -8.28 -0.13 13.37
N GLY A 56 -8.28 1.06 13.97
CA GLY A 56 -7.96 1.25 15.40
C GLY A 56 -6.52 0.85 15.76
N VAL A 57 -5.58 1.04 14.85
CA VAL A 57 -4.14 0.76 15.05
C VAL A 57 -3.33 2.04 14.90
N ARG A 58 -2.01 1.96 15.13
CA ARG A 58 -1.09 3.09 14.88
C ARG A 58 -0.77 3.21 13.39
N MET A 59 -0.60 4.44 12.92
CA MET A 59 -0.34 4.73 11.50
C MET A 59 0.99 4.11 11.05
N GLU A 60 2.01 4.18 11.90
CA GLU A 60 3.33 3.59 11.62
C GLU A 60 3.24 2.06 11.47
N THR A 61 2.29 1.42 12.13
CA THR A 61 2.04 -0.03 11.98
C THR A 61 1.43 -0.32 10.61
N VAL A 62 0.48 0.49 10.15
CA VAL A 62 -0.13 0.36 8.82
C VAL A 62 0.92 0.61 7.75
N PHE A 63 1.62 1.73 7.85
CA PHE A 63 2.67 2.14 6.93
C PHE A 63 3.80 1.12 6.83
N ARG A 64 4.38 0.70 7.96
CA ARG A 64 5.46 -0.30 7.97
C ARG A 64 5.00 -1.62 7.38
N GLN A 65 3.80 -2.09 7.72
CA GLN A 65 3.28 -3.35 7.17
C GLN A 65 3.00 -3.25 5.68
N PHE A 66 2.63 -2.06 5.20
CA PHE A 66 2.37 -1.83 3.80
C PHE A 66 3.70 -1.76 3.01
N VAL A 67 4.64 -0.89 3.38
CA VAL A 67 5.95 -0.75 2.70
C VAL A 67 6.80 -2.01 2.85
N THR A 68 7.03 -2.49 4.08
CA THR A 68 7.85 -3.70 4.33
C THR A 68 7.19 -4.95 3.75
N GLY A 69 5.85 -4.97 3.73
CA GLY A 69 5.08 -6.08 3.21
C GLY A 69 5.01 -6.13 1.69
N PHE A 70 5.25 -5.01 1.00
CA PHE A 70 5.46 -4.97 -0.44
C PHE A 70 6.90 -5.31 -0.84
N GLY A 71 7.88 -5.02 0.01
CA GLY A 71 9.29 -5.34 -0.25
C GLY A 71 9.96 -4.47 -1.31
N GLU A 72 9.32 -3.34 -1.66
CA GLU A 72 9.79 -2.32 -2.60
C GLU A 72 9.93 -1.00 -1.85
N ASP A 73 10.68 -0.03 -2.39
CA ASP A 73 10.71 1.33 -1.85
C ASP A 73 9.37 2.07 -2.05
N GLU A 74 9.18 3.18 -1.33
CA GLU A 74 7.91 3.91 -1.29
C GLU A 74 7.48 4.46 -2.65
N ASP A 75 8.42 4.98 -3.45
CA ASP A 75 8.15 5.54 -4.77
C ASP A 75 7.71 4.44 -5.74
N THR A 76 8.50 3.36 -5.82
CA THR A 76 8.17 2.18 -6.64
C THR A 76 6.82 1.58 -6.24
N MET A 77 6.54 1.49 -4.94
CA MET A 77 5.26 1.02 -4.44
C MET A 77 4.12 1.94 -4.89
N MET A 78 4.28 3.25 -4.75
CA MET A 78 3.26 4.21 -5.19
C MET A 78 2.99 4.14 -6.68
N ASP A 79 4.02 4.00 -7.52
CA ASP A 79 3.86 3.78 -8.96
C ASP A 79 3.00 2.54 -9.23
N THR A 80 3.32 1.41 -8.60
CA THR A 80 2.54 0.17 -8.81
C THR A 80 1.10 0.27 -8.31
N ILE A 81 0.83 1.06 -7.27
CA ILE A 81 -0.53 1.33 -6.78
C ILE A 81 -1.29 2.19 -7.79
N LEU A 82 -0.68 3.24 -8.31
CA LEU A 82 -1.32 4.11 -9.31
C LEU A 82 -1.64 3.33 -10.59
N GLU A 83 -0.71 2.52 -11.09
CA GLU A 83 -0.94 1.59 -12.19
C GLU A 83 -2.14 0.66 -11.93
N PHE A 84 -2.25 0.13 -10.70
CA PHE A 84 -3.37 -0.72 -10.31
C PHE A 84 -4.71 0.01 -10.30
N LEU A 85 -4.73 1.27 -9.83
CA LEU A 85 -5.95 2.07 -9.76
C LEU A 85 -6.43 2.51 -11.15
N GLU A 86 -5.50 2.81 -12.04
CA GLU A 86 -5.76 3.19 -13.44
C GLU A 86 -6.16 2.00 -14.33
N ALA A 87 -5.76 0.78 -13.96
CA ALA A 87 -6.16 -0.42 -14.68
C ALA A 87 -7.68 -0.66 -14.64
N GLU A 88 -8.23 -1.07 -15.78
CA GLU A 88 -9.63 -1.49 -15.90
C GLU A 88 -9.98 -2.57 -14.87
N PRO A 89 -11.19 -2.57 -14.26
CA PRO A 89 -11.54 -3.48 -13.17
C PRO A 89 -11.28 -4.97 -13.44
N ASN A 90 -11.52 -5.43 -14.67
CA ASN A 90 -11.29 -6.81 -15.10
C ASN A 90 -9.80 -7.18 -15.27
N LYS A 91 -8.90 -6.20 -15.34
CA LYS A 91 -7.44 -6.38 -15.51
C LYS A 91 -6.66 -6.20 -14.21
N ARG A 92 -7.27 -5.59 -13.18
CA ARG A 92 -6.63 -5.29 -11.88
C ARG A 92 -5.93 -6.49 -11.22
N GLN A 93 -6.52 -7.68 -11.31
CA GLN A 93 -5.94 -8.93 -10.76
C GLN A 93 -4.61 -9.35 -11.39
N ASN A 94 -4.30 -8.85 -12.60
CA ASN A 94 -3.08 -9.21 -13.33
C ASN A 94 -1.96 -8.18 -13.19
N THR A 95 -2.20 -7.09 -12.46
CA THR A 95 -1.23 -6.01 -12.22
C THR A 95 -0.05 -6.50 -11.39
N ARG A 96 1.10 -5.81 -11.52
CA ARG A 96 2.28 -6.08 -10.69
C ARG A 96 1.95 -5.90 -9.20
N PHE A 97 1.16 -4.88 -8.86
CA PHE A 97 0.67 -4.64 -7.51
C PHE A 97 0.03 -5.86 -6.87
N VAL A 98 -0.97 -6.49 -7.52
CA VAL A 98 -1.68 -7.65 -6.95
C VAL A 98 -0.75 -8.84 -6.78
N LYS A 99 0.14 -9.10 -7.77
CA LYS A 99 1.13 -10.18 -7.67
C LYS A 99 2.07 -9.96 -6.49
N THR A 100 2.67 -8.78 -6.38
CA THR A 100 3.57 -8.42 -5.27
C THR A 100 2.86 -8.46 -3.92
N LEU A 101 1.61 -7.98 -3.86
CA LEU A 101 0.77 -8.00 -2.67
C LEU A 101 0.59 -9.41 -2.12
N TYR A 102 0.16 -10.35 -2.96
CA TYR A 102 -0.07 -11.74 -2.55
C TYR A 102 1.24 -12.46 -2.25
N GLU A 103 2.30 -12.19 -3.01
CA GLU A 103 3.59 -12.82 -2.81
C GLU A 103 4.26 -12.39 -1.51
N ASN A 104 4.38 -11.09 -1.24
CA ASN A 104 5.21 -10.59 -0.14
C ASN A 104 4.47 -10.49 1.20
N LEU A 105 3.18 -10.09 1.19
CA LEU A 105 2.38 -10.16 2.42
C LEU A 105 2.04 -11.60 2.82
N GLY A 106 2.05 -12.53 1.85
CA GLY A 106 1.96 -13.96 2.06
C GLY A 106 3.25 -14.57 2.62
N LYS A 107 4.42 -14.12 2.14
CA LYS A 107 5.75 -14.63 2.56
C LYS A 107 6.18 -14.13 3.93
N ALA A 108 5.81 -12.93 4.37
CA ALA A 108 6.26 -12.41 5.67
C ALA A 108 5.78 -13.23 6.90
N ASP A 109 4.72 -14.04 6.76
CA ASP A 109 4.30 -14.99 7.80
C ASP A 109 5.32 -16.17 7.92
N THR A 110 6.10 -16.52 6.89
CA THR A 110 7.06 -17.63 6.97
C THR A 110 8.29 -17.31 7.78
N LEU A 111 8.75 -16.06 7.85
CA LEU A 111 9.98 -15.73 8.59
C LEU A 111 9.74 -15.67 10.11
N ASP A 112 8.57 -15.21 10.54
CA ASP A 112 8.17 -15.22 11.96
C ASP A 112 7.65 -16.61 12.39
N GLU A 113 6.95 -17.38 11.54
CA GLU A 113 6.64 -18.80 11.83
C GLU A 113 7.91 -19.67 11.84
N PHE A 114 8.91 -19.36 11.01
CA PHE A 114 10.19 -20.06 11.01
C PHE A 114 11.02 -19.73 12.25
N LYS A 115 11.06 -18.46 12.68
CA LYS A 115 11.68 -18.06 13.96
C LYS A 115 10.96 -18.70 15.16
N GLN A 116 9.64 -18.68 15.19
CA GLN A 116 8.86 -19.32 16.26
C GLN A 116 9.02 -20.86 16.28
N ARG A 117 9.23 -21.52 15.14
CA ARG A 117 9.56 -22.97 15.09
C ARG A 117 10.98 -23.29 15.53
N LEU A 118 11.94 -22.40 15.26
CA LEU A 118 13.33 -22.55 15.70
C LEU A 118 13.50 -22.29 17.21
N GLU A 119 12.73 -21.36 17.78
CA GLU A 119 12.74 -21.06 19.22
C GLU A 119 11.92 -22.08 20.05
N ALA A 120 11.17 -22.96 19.41
CA ALA A 120 10.37 -24.01 20.04
C ALA A 120 11.06 -25.39 20.11
N ILE A 121 12.33 -25.49 19.72
CA ILE A 121 13.22 -26.67 19.87
C ILE A 121 14.30 -26.33 20.89
#